data_AF-A0A944V2R8-F1
#
_entry.id   AF-A0A944V2R8-F1
#
_cell.length_a   1.000
_cell.length_b   1.000
_cell.length_c   1.000
_cell.angle_alpha   90.00
_cell.angle_beta   90.00
_cell.angle_gamma   90.00
#
_symmetry.space_group_name_H-M   'P 1'
#
loop_
_entity.id
_entity.type
_entity.pdbx_description
1 polymer ?
#
loop_
_entity_poly.entity_id
_entity_poly.type
_entity_poly.pdbx_seq_one_letter_code
_entity_poly.pdbx_strand_id
1 'polypeptide(L)' 'TVYFIGGDEPHWSQIEDSDANAVKNGYISITPIAPDFTKKDSFGQIRNWIGKQ' A
#
# COMPACT_ATOMS: atom_id res chain seq x y z
N THR A 1 -23.10 -11.64 22.76
CA THR A 1 -23.19 -11.91 21.31
C THR A 1 -21.81 -11.73 20.71
N VAL A 2 -21.36 -12.66 19.88
CA VAL A 2 -20.06 -12.57 19.19
C VAL A 2 -20.33 -12.22 17.73
N TYR A 3 -19.57 -11.29 17.17
CA TYR A 3 -19.64 -10.87 15.78
C TYR A 3 -18.34 -11.25 15.07
N PHE A 4 -18.45 -11.66 13.81
CA PHE A 4 -17.32 -11.90 12.93
C PHE A 4 -17.27 -10.82 11.86
N ILE A 5 -16.07 -10.30 11.62
CA ILE A 5 -15.79 -9.49 10.44
C ILE A 5 -15.68 -10.47 9.27
N GLY A 6 -16.66 -10.44 8.38
CA GLY A 6 -16.56 -11.08 7.07
C GLY A 6 -15.70 -10.23 6.12
N GLY A 7 -15.13 -10.87 5.10
CA GLY A 7 -14.48 -10.21 3.96
C GLY A 7 -15.14 -10.62 2.66
N ASP A 8 -15.03 -9.77 1.64
CA ASP A 8 -15.40 -10.09 0.25
C ASP A 8 -14.15 -10.57 -0.53
N GLU A 9 -14.32 -11.00 -1.78
CA GLU A 9 -13.16 -11.29 -2.63
C GLU A 9 -12.25 -10.05 -2.75
N PRO A 10 -10.94 -10.22 -2.53
CA PRO A 10 -10.04 -9.08 -2.57
C PRO A 10 -9.91 -8.57 -4.01
N HIS A 11 -10.50 -7.40 -4.26
CA HIS A 11 -10.33 -6.66 -5.50
C HIS A 11 -9.03 -5.85 -5.45
N TRP A 12 -7.92 -6.48 -5.83
CA TRP A 12 -6.64 -5.78 -6.01
C TRP A 12 -6.69 -4.89 -7.27
N SER A 13 -6.22 -3.65 -7.17
CA SER A 13 -5.92 -2.85 -8.35
C SER A 13 -4.87 -3.59 -9.19
N GLN A 14 -5.07 -3.65 -10.51
CA GLN A 14 -4.09 -4.28 -11.42
C GLN A 14 -2.90 -3.33 -11.61
N ILE A 15 -2.08 -3.25 -10.56
CA ILE A 15 -0.77 -2.61 -10.63
C ILE A 15 0.16 -3.67 -11.22
N GLU A 16 0.67 -3.39 -12.41
CA GLU A 16 1.50 -4.32 -13.21
C GLU A 16 2.68 -4.89 -12.40
N ASP A 17 3.35 -4.03 -11.64
CA ASP A 17 4.53 -4.39 -10.83
C ASP A 17 4.19 -4.83 -9.39
N SER A 18 2.92 -5.11 -9.10
CA SER A 18 2.54 -5.60 -7.77
C SER A 18 2.90 -7.07 -7.56
N ASP A 19 3.11 -7.43 -6.29
CA ASP A 19 3.22 -8.81 -5.85
C ASP A 19 1.99 -9.64 -6.22
N ALA A 20 0.79 -9.09 -6.06
CA ALA A 20 -0.46 -9.72 -6.43
C ALA A 20 -0.51 -10.06 -7.93
N ASN A 21 -0.05 -9.16 -8.80
CA ASN A 21 0.01 -9.43 -10.23
C ASN A 21 1.07 -10.48 -10.58
N ALA A 22 2.25 -10.45 -9.94
CA ALA A 22 3.28 -11.46 -10.15
C ALA A 22 2.78 -12.88 -9.81
N VAL A 23 2.15 -13.04 -8.64
CA VAL A 23 1.57 -14.33 -8.21
C VAL A 23 0.45 -14.78 -9.14
N LYS A 24 -0.44 -13.86 -9.53
CA LYS A 24 -1.54 -14.15 -10.48
C LYS A 24 -1.03 -14.71 -11.81
N ASN A 25 0.13 -14.26 -12.28
CA ASN A 25 0.72 -14.68 -13.56
C ASN A 25 1.72 -15.84 -13.43
N GLY A 26 1.79 -16.51 -12.28
CA GLY A 26 2.61 -17.71 -12.09
C GLY A 26 4.09 -17.46 -11.80
N TYR A 27 4.46 -16.24 -11.38
CA TYR A 27 5.82 -15.89 -11.00
C TYR A 27 5.99 -15.92 -9.47
N ILE A 28 7.24 -16.13 -9.01
CA ILE A 28 7.62 -15.90 -7.61
C ILE A 28 7.80 -14.39 -7.42
N SER A 29 7.14 -13.83 -6.40
CA SER A 29 7.30 -12.42 -6.01
C SER A 29 8.32 -12.28 -4.88
N ILE A 30 9.25 -11.34 -5.03
CA ILE A 30 10.21 -10.96 -3.99
C ILE A 30 10.15 -9.44 -3.84
N THR A 31 9.51 -8.96 -2.77
CA THR A 31 9.37 -7.53 -2.49
C THR A 31 10.29 -7.13 -1.34
N PRO A 32 11.37 -6.36 -1.58
CA PRO A 32 12.18 -5.81 -0.50
C PRO A 32 11.40 -4.73 0.25
N ILE A 33 11.12 -4.96 1.53
CA ILE A 33 10.40 -4.03 2.40
C ILE A 33 11.35 -3.54 3.50
N ALA A 34 11.33 -2.23 3.78
CA ALA A 34 12.08 -1.62 4.85
C ALA A 34 11.16 -1.18 6.00
N PRO A 35 11.64 -1.15 7.27
CA PRO A 35 10.88 -0.66 8.41
C PRO A 35 10.88 0.88 8.50
N ASP A 36 10.77 1.57 7.36
CA ASP A 36 10.59 3.03 7.27
C ASP A 36 9.27 3.29 6.54
N PHE A 37 8.27 3.76 7.30
CA PHE A 37 6.91 4.01 6.79
C PHE A 37 6.71 5.47 6.38
N THR A 38 7.78 6.27 6.34
CA THR A 38 7.70 7.70 6.09
C THR A 38 7.42 8.00 4.61
N LYS A 39 6.31 8.68 4.30
CA LYS A 39 6.05 9.22 2.96
C LYS A 39 6.82 10.52 2.72
N LYS A 40 8.12 10.41 2.41
CA LYS A 40 9.07 11.54 2.32
C LYS A 40 8.63 12.65 1.35
N ASP A 41 8.03 12.29 0.22
CA ASP A 41 7.56 13.26 -0.79
C ASP A 41 6.43 14.17 -0.27
N SER A 42 5.75 13.76 0.79
CA SER A 42 4.72 14.59 1.43
C SER A 42 5.30 15.74 2.25
N PHE A 43 6.60 15.74 2.57
CA PHE A 43 7.18 16.78 3.43
C PHE A 43 7.05 18.19 2.86
N GLY A 44 7.22 18.38 1.55
CA GLY A 44 7.04 19.70 0.92
C GLY A 44 5.62 20.22 1.10
N GLN A 45 4.63 19.37 0.85
CA GLN A 45 3.21 19.71 0.99
C GLN A 45 2.85 20.02 2.44
N ILE A 46 3.32 19.19 3.38
CA ILE A 46 3.06 19.38 4.82
C ILE A 46 3.74 20.64 5.33
N ARG A 47 5.01 20.92 4.97
CA ARG A 47 5.70 22.15 5.35
C ARG A 47 4.99 23.39 4.82
N ASN A 48 4.54 23.36 3.57
CA ASN A 48 3.77 24.46 2.97
C ASN A 48 2.42 24.66 3.68
N TRP A 49 1.80 23.60 4.19
CA TRP A 49 0.57 23.70 4.98
C TRP A 49 0.81 24.33 6.35
N ILE A 50 1.88 23.92 7.04
CA ILE A 50 2.24 24.45 8.37
C ILE A 50 2.66 25.93 8.29
N GLY A 51 3.49 26.32 7.32
CA GLY A 51 3.99 27.69 7.18
C GLY A 51 2.97 28.72 6.67
N LYS A 52 1.73 28.30 6.40
CA LYS A 52 0.60 29.17 6.07
C LYS A 52 -0.23 29.57 7.30
N GLN A 53 0.12 29.07 8.49
CA GLN A 53 -0.40 29.55 9.78
C GLN A 53 0.40 30.75 10.26
#